data_AF-A0A967PY09-F1
#
_entry.id   AF-A0A967PY09-F1
#
_cell.length_a   1.000
_cell.length_b   1.000
_cell.length_c   1.000
_cell.angle_alpha   90.00
_cell.angle_beta   90.00
_cell.angle_gamma   90.00
#
_symmetry.space_group_name_H-M   'P 1'
#
loop_
_entity.id
_entity.type
_entity.pdbx_description
1 polymer ?
#
loop_
_entity_poly.entity_id
_entity_poly.type
_entity_poly.pdbx_seq_one_letter_code
_entity_poly.pdbx_strand_id
1 'polypeptide(L)' 'SRAEIIRLPETADSIQGTSEKENILYSLEKHRWKKHEAARDLGLSRTTLWRKMKQYGLAE' A
#
# COMPACT_ATOMS: atom_id res chain seq x y z
N SER A 1 -27.87 1.96 -26.71
CA SER A 1 -27.50 3.11 -25.86
C SER A 1 -27.67 2.67 -24.41
N ARG A 2 -26.83 2.98 -23.43
CA ARG A 2 -25.52 3.63 -23.28
C ARG A 2 -25.28 3.49 -21.76
N ALA A 3 -24.06 3.16 -21.35
CA ALA A 3 -23.55 3.22 -19.97
C ALA A 3 -24.16 2.17 -19.01
N GLU A 4 -23.43 1.41 -18.19
CA GLU A 4 -22.03 1.43 -17.80
C GLU A 4 -21.62 -0.03 -17.53
N ILE A 5 -20.56 -0.48 -18.21
CA ILE A 5 -19.72 -1.55 -17.67
C ILE A 5 -19.04 -0.92 -16.45
N ILE A 6 -19.70 -0.94 -15.30
CA ILE A 6 -19.04 -0.72 -14.02
C ILE A 6 -18.15 -1.93 -13.87
N ARG A 7 -16.89 -1.78 -14.27
CA ARG A 7 -15.78 -2.66 -13.93
C ARG A 7 -15.63 -2.62 -12.42
N LEU A 8 -16.49 -3.33 -11.71
CA LEU A 8 -16.26 -3.75 -10.34
C LEU A 8 -15.02 -4.64 -10.43
N PRO A 9 -13.90 -4.33 -9.75
CA PRO A 9 -12.82 -5.30 -9.69
C PRO A 9 -13.37 -6.54 -8.99
N GLU A 10 -13.57 -7.60 -9.78
CA GLU A 10 -13.72 -8.98 -9.31
C GLU A 10 -12.45 -9.36 -8.55
N THR A 11 -12.37 -9.05 -7.27
CA THR A 11 -11.42 -9.69 -6.35
C THR A 11 -12.09 -9.86 -4.99
N ALA A 12 -13.20 -10.58 -4.97
CA ALA A 12 -13.62 -11.33 -3.81
C ALA A 12 -12.97 -12.73 -3.87
N ASP A 13 -11.64 -12.78 -3.77
CA ASP A 13 -10.91 -13.94 -3.24
C ASP A 13 -9.39 -13.70 -3.24
N SER A 14 -8.87 -13.24 -2.11
CA SER A 14 -7.73 -13.92 -1.49
C SER A 14 -7.79 -13.64 0.00
N ILE A 15 -8.38 -14.56 0.75
CA ILE A 15 -8.18 -14.67 2.19
C ILE A 15 -6.74 -15.21 2.38
N GLN A 16 -5.76 -14.39 2.05
CA GLN A 16 -4.38 -14.51 2.46
C GLN A 16 -3.97 -13.08 2.80
N GLY A 17 -3.71 -12.83 4.09
CA GLY A 17 -3.46 -11.48 4.60
C GLY A 17 -2.48 -10.74 3.69
N THR A 18 -2.90 -9.57 3.20
CA THR A 18 -2.06 -8.63 2.47
C THR A 18 -0.68 -8.62 3.10
N SER A 19 0.34 -8.98 2.33
CA SER A 19 1.69 -9.07 2.84
C SER A 19 2.10 -7.70 3.40
N GLU A 20 2.94 -7.67 4.43
CA GLU A 20 3.40 -6.39 5.00
C GLU A 20 3.97 -5.44 3.93
N LYS A 21 4.64 -6.01 2.91
CA LYS A 21 5.12 -5.29 1.74
C LYS A 21 3.99 -4.59 0.97
N GLU A 22 2.88 -5.26 0.74
CA GLU A 22 1.74 -4.72 -0.01
C GLU A 22 1.04 -3.61 0.77
N ASN A 23 0.90 -3.77 2.09
CA ASN A 23 0.37 -2.71 2.96
C ASN A 23 1.25 -1.46 2.94
N ILE A 24 2.57 -1.64 2.98
CA ILE A 24 3.52 -0.52 2.88
C ILE A 24 3.41 0.15 1.52
N LEU A 25 3.38 -0.62 0.43
CA LEU A 25 3.27 -0.09 -0.92
C LEU A 25 1.96 0.67 -1.13
N TYR A 26 0.84 0.08 -0.70
CA TYR A 26 -0.48 0.71 -0.76
C TYR A 26 -0.51 2.05 -0.01
N SER A 27 0.01 2.10 1.22
CA SER A 27 0.04 3.35 1.99
C SER A 27 0.97 4.38 1.37
N LEU A 28 2.12 3.97 0.82
CA LEU A 28 3.01 4.86 0.07
C LEU A 28 2.31 5.45 -1.15
N GLU A 29 1.65 4.63 -1.97
CA GLU A 29 0.93 5.10 -3.16
C GLU A 29 -0.24 6.02 -2.80
N LYS A 30 -1.06 5.64 -1.81
CA LYS A 30 -2.17 6.44 -1.26
C LYS A 30 -1.72 7.84 -0.84
N HIS A 31 -0.53 7.92 -0.22
CA HIS A 31 0.06 9.18 0.23
C HIS A 31 1.02 9.81 -0.78
N ARG A 32 1.01 9.39 -2.06
CA ARG A 32 1.88 9.91 -3.14
C ARG A 32 3.36 9.91 -2.75
N TRP A 33 3.82 8.80 -2.18
CA TRP A 33 5.18 8.58 -1.69
C TRP A 33 5.65 9.53 -0.58
N LYS A 34 4.73 10.26 0.06
CA LYS A 34 5.03 11.04 1.26
C LYS A 34 5.25 10.11 2.46
N LYS A 35 6.50 9.67 2.63
CA LYS A 35 6.94 8.70 3.65
C LYS A 35 6.45 9.03 5.07
N HIS A 36 6.39 10.32 5.43
CA HIS A 36 5.89 10.75 6.73
C HIS A 36 4.39 10.49 6.90
N GLU A 37 3.57 10.77 5.88
CA GLU A 37 2.13 10.52 5.94
C GLU A 37 1.83 9.02 5.89
N ALA A 38 2.51 8.27 5.02
CA ALA A 38 2.39 6.81 4.94
C ALA A 38 2.80 6.13 6.27
N ALA A 39 3.87 6.59 6.91
CA ALA A 39 4.28 6.06 8.22
C ALA A 39 3.20 6.29 9.29
N ARG A 40 2.58 7.48 9.30
CA ARG A 40 1.48 7.81 10.23
C ARG A 40 0.23 6.97 9.96
N ASP A 41 -0.11 6.76 8.70
CA ASP A 41 -1.25 5.92 8.27
C ASP A 41 -1.05 4.45 8.69
N LEU A 42 0.19 3.95 8.63
CA LEU A 42 0.56 2.60 9.08
C LEU A 42 0.79 2.48 10.60
N GLY A 43 0.73 3.58 11.37
CA GLY A 43 1.06 3.59 12.80
C GLY A 43 2.55 3.30 13.10
N LEU A 44 3.44 3.53 12.13
CA LEU A 44 4.87 3.27 12.23
C LEU A 44 5.67 4.56 12.44
N SER A 45 6.83 4.43 13.09
CA SER A 45 7.84 5.49 13.03
C SER A 45 8.43 5.58 11.61
N ARG A 46 8.90 6.78 11.23
CA ARG A 46 9.61 6.99 9.95
C ARG A 46 10.79 6.02 9.77
N THR A 47 11.56 5.77 10.83
CA THR A 47 12.72 4.87 10.81
C THR A 47 12.30 3.43 10.58
N THR A 48 11.19 2.99 11.19
CA THR A 48 10.63 1.65 10.98
C THR A 48 10.16 1.48 9.54
N LEU A 49 9.44 2.47 9.00
CA LEU A 49 9.01 2.44 7.60
C LEU A 49 10.22 2.36 6.66
N TRP A 50 11.25 3.19 6.86
CA TRP A 50 12.45 3.15 6.02
C TRP A 50 13.18 1.80 6.08
N ARG A 51 13.35 1.21 7.27
CA ARG A 51 13.96 -0.11 7.41
C ARG A 51 13.18 -1.20 6.65
N LYS A 52 11.85 -1.17 6.72
CA LYS A 52 10.99 -2.10 5.98
C LYS A 52 11.04 -1.83 4.48
N MET A 53 11.03 -0.57 4.06
CA MET A 53 11.22 -0.19 2.65
C MET A 53 12.55 -0.74 2.11
N LYS A 54 13.65 -0.60 2.87
CA LYS A 54 14.96 -1.15 2.51
C LYS A 54 14.95 -2.67 2.43
N GLN A 55 14.34 -3.34 3.42
CA GLN A 55 14.19 -4.80 3.43
C GLN A 55 13.42 -5.33 2.20
N TYR A 56 12.44 -4.57 1.72
CA TYR A 56 11.63 -4.95 0.56
C TYR A 56 12.12 -4.37 -0.79
N GLY A 57 13.26 -3.67 -0.81
CA GLY A 57 13.82 -3.06 -2.01
C GLY A 57 13.02 -1.88 -2.55
N LEU A 58 12.26 -1.17 -1.70
CA LEU A 58 11.44 0.00 -2.03
C LEU A 58 12.19 1.33 -1.84
N ALA A 59 13.35 1.31 -1.16
CA ALA A 59 14.23 2.47 -0.97
C ALA A 59 15.67 2.01 -0.75
N GLU A 60 16.63 2.82 -1.21
CA GLU A 60 18.07 2.64 -0.98
C GLU A 60 18.53 3.31 0.33
#